data_AF-A0A850R3C5-F1
#
_entry.id   AF-A0A850R3C5-F1
#
_cell.length_a   1.000
_cell.length_b   1.000
_cell.length_c   1.000
_cell.angle_alpha   90.00
_cell.angle_beta   90.00
_cell.angle_gamma   90.00
#
_symmetry.space_group_name_H-M   'P 1'
#
loop_
_entity.id
_entity.type
_entity.pdbx_description
1 polymer ?
#
loop_
_entity_poly.entity_id
_entity_poly.type
_entity_poly.pdbx_seq_one_letter_code
_entity_poly.pdbx_strand_id
1 'polypeptide(L)'
;MKILYFDMLSLFYSNEYFHHNESVHAKYKEWFNTRTKTLLEMVEPDFQAINNLRDAASEAGLLLYPLGSCYDREYLIEHGVFSCNELASETELPFRTHMDDNNSVRQMLAHAHSLNAQWYVCGDVGSEELLQHYPDRYLRSESGKGVTSELISKIRALKSVDY
;
A
#
# COMPACT_ATOMS: atom_id res chain seq x y z
N MET A 1 18.21 0.50 -1.18
CA MET A 1 17.07 0.51 -0.22
C MET A 1 16.06 -0.56 -0.60
N LYS A 2 15.16 -0.96 0.31
CA LYS A 2 14.06 -1.88 0.00
C LYS A 2 12.72 -1.17 0.23
N ILE A 3 11.77 -1.32 -0.69
CA ILE A 3 10.45 -0.69 -0.63
C ILE A 3 9.37 -1.76 -0.71
N LEU A 4 8.37 -1.68 0.18
CA LEU A 4 7.12 -2.42 0.09
C LEU A 4 6.02 -1.46 -0.38
N TYR A 5 5.57 -1.67 -1.61
CA TYR A 5 4.42 -0.98 -2.15
C TYR A 5 3.13 -1.64 -1.69
N PHE A 6 2.12 -0.85 -1.37
CA PHE A 6 0.88 -1.38 -0.82
C PHE A 6 -0.36 -0.71 -1.39
N ASP A 7 -1.39 -1.49 -1.69
CA ASP A 7 -2.71 -0.95 -1.98
C ASP A 7 -3.44 -0.62 -0.66
N MET A 8 -3.69 0.66 -0.43
CA MET A 8 -4.30 1.16 0.80
C MET A 8 -5.71 0.61 1.02
N LEU A 9 -6.52 0.53 -0.05
CA LEU A 9 -7.93 0.20 0.07
C LEU A 9 -8.14 -1.26 0.48
N SER A 10 -7.50 -2.20 -0.22
CA SER A 10 -7.61 -3.62 0.11
C SER A 10 -7.04 -3.97 1.48
N LEU A 11 -6.05 -3.20 1.98
CA LEU A 11 -5.39 -3.48 3.25
C LEU A 11 -6.06 -2.81 4.45
N PHE A 12 -6.45 -1.54 4.35
CA PHE A 12 -6.95 -0.74 5.49
C PHE A 12 -8.47 -0.55 5.48
N TYR A 13 -9.12 -0.90 4.38
CA TYR A 13 -10.58 -0.85 4.19
C TYR A 13 -11.09 -2.20 3.66
N SER A 14 -10.57 -3.29 4.25
CA SER A 14 -10.87 -4.65 3.83
C SER A 14 -12.32 -5.06 4.15
N ASN A 15 -12.83 -6.06 3.43
CA ASN A 15 -14.15 -6.63 3.71
C ASN A 15 -14.24 -7.16 5.15
N GLU A 16 -13.16 -7.77 5.64
CA GLU A 16 -13.05 -8.25 7.01
C GLU A 16 -13.18 -7.10 8.03
N TYR A 17 -12.51 -5.98 7.78
CA TYR A 17 -12.59 -4.79 8.63
C TYR A 17 -14.01 -4.22 8.65
N PHE A 18 -14.64 -4.10 7.47
CA PHE A 18 -16.02 -3.62 7.35
C PHE A 18 -17.05 -4.56 7.99
N HIS A 19 -16.80 -5.87 7.96
CA HIS A 19 -17.69 -6.84 8.61
C HIS A 19 -17.73 -6.63 10.14
N HIS A 20 -16.58 -6.30 10.73
CA HIS A 20 -16.49 -6.03 12.18
C HIS A 20 -16.87 -4.59 12.55
N ASN A 21 -16.92 -3.67 11.59
CA ASN A 21 -17.16 -2.24 11.81
C ASN A 21 -18.25 -1.70 10.87
N GLU A 22 -19.50 -2.11 11.09
CA GLU A 22 -20.63 -1.74 10.22
C GLU A 22 -20.82 -0.23 10.07
N SER A 23 -20.59 0.56 11.14
CA SER A 23 -20.70 2.01 11.10
C SER A 23 -19.65 2.66 10.18
N VAL A 24 -18.43 2.11 10.17
CA VAL A 24 -17.35 2.54 9.29
C VAL A 24 -17.67 2.17 7.85
N HIS A 25 -18.22 0.97 7.61
CA HIS A 25 -18.67 0.56 6.28
C HIS A 25 -19.79 1.46 5.74
N ALA A 26 -20.74 1.89 6.58
CA ALA A 26 -21.78 2.85 6.19
C ALA A 26 -21.17 4.19 5.77
N LYS A 27 -20.23 4.73 6.54
CA LYS A 27 -19.48 5.95 6.20
C LYS A 27 -18.68 5.78 4.90
N TYR A 28 -18.07 4.61 4.69
CA TYR A 28 -17.35 4.31 3.45
C TYR A 28 -18.27 4.34 2.24
N LYS A 29 -19.46 3.74 2.33
CA LYS A 29 -20.46 3.82 1.25
C LYS A 29 -20.92 5.25 0.99
N GLU A 30 -21.16 6.02 2.04
CA GLU A 30 -21.55 7.43 1.92
C GLU A 30 -20.45 8.26 1.25
N TRP A 31 -19.21 8.09 1.70
CA TRP A 31 -18.04 8.73 1.10
C TRP A 31 -17.90 8.34 -0.37
N PHE A 32 -18.01 7.06 -0.70
CA PHE A 32 -17.86 6.58 -2.08
C PHE A 32 -18.88 7.21 -3.04
N ASN A 33 -20.11 7.40 -2.57
CA ASN A 33 -21.21 7.98 -3.35
C ASN A 33 -21.14 9.51 -3.45
N THR A 34 -20.64 10.20 -2.42
CA THR A 34 -20.71 11.67 -2.34
C THR A 34 -19.37 12.34 -2.66
N ARG A 35 -18.25 11.74 -2.24
CA ARG A 35 -16.87 12.23 -2.36
C ARG A 35 -16.71 13.71 -1.96
N THR A 36 -17.46 14.13 -0.95
CA THR A 36 -17.50 15.54 -0.48
C THR A 36 -16.27 15.93 0.34
N LYS A 37 -15.61 14.94 0.93
CA LYS A 37 -14.35 15.05 1.69
C LYS A 37 -13.40 13.94 1.26
N THR A 38 -12.14 14.04 1.68
CA THR A 38 -11.17 12.97 1.44
C THR A 38 -11.53 11.73 2.27
N LEU A 39 -10.99 10.57 1.88
CA LEU A 39 -11.34 9.28 2.51
C LEU A 39 -11.03 9.28 4.01
N LEU A 40 -9.82 9.66 4.40
CA LEU A 40 -9.36 9.65 5.79
C LEU A 40 -10.04 10.71 6.67
N GLU A 41 -10.63 11.75 6.10
CA GLU A 41 -11.43 12.73 6.86
C GLU A 41 -12.81 12.20 7.24
N MET A 42 -13.33 11.21 6.50
CA MET A 42 -14.70 10.76 6.62
C MET A 42 -14.81 9.32 7.14
N VAL A 43 -13.81 8.49 6.84
CA VAL A 43 -13.81 7.06 7.11
C VAL A 43 -12.53 6.68 7.85
N GLU A 44 -12.70 6.21 9.08
CA GLU A 44 -11.60 5.73 9.90
C GLU A 44 -10.96 4.48 9.26
N PRO A 45 -9.64 4.44 9.07
CA PRO A 45 -8.96 3.26 8.55
C PRO A 45 -8.76 2.21 9.65
N ASP A 46 -8.47 0.98 9.24
CA ASP A 46 -8.03 -0.07 10.16
C ASP A 46 -6.62 0.22 10.71
N PHE A 47 -6.56 0.94 11.84
CA PHE A 47 -5.31 1.26 12.52
C PHE A 47 -4.54 0.02 13.00
N GLN A 48 -5.23 -1.09 13.29
CA GLN A 48 -4.56 -2.33 13.67
C GLN A 48 -3.81 -2.91 12.46
N ALA A 49 -4.45 -2.95 11.29
CA ALA A 49 -3.81 -3.36 10.04
C ALA A 49 -2.61 -2.45 9.69
N ILE A 50 -2.76 -1.13 9.83
CA ILE A 50 -1.68 -0.16 9.60
C ILE A 50 -0.47 -0.44 10.52
N ASN A 51 -0.70 -0.61 11.83
CA ASN A 51 0.37 -0.88 12.79
C ASN A 51 1.06 -2.22 12.48
N ASN A 52 0.30 -3.26 12.16
CA ASN A 52 0.85 -4.56 11.79
C ASN A 52 1.73 -4.49 10.54
N LEU A 53 1.29 -3.74 9.51
CA LEU A 53 2.06 -3.56 8.29
C LEU A 53 3.34 -2.77 8.55
N ARG A 54 3.24 -1.69 9.33
CA ARG A 54 4.35 -0.86 9.79
C ARG A 54 5.42 -1.69 10.49
N ASP A 55 5.01 -2.46 11.50
CA ASP A 55 5.92 -3.26 12.32
C ASP A 55 6.63 -4.32 11.46
N ALA A 56 5.87 -5.02 10.60
CA ALA A 56 6.43 -6.02 9.69
C ALA A 56 7.45 -5.41 8.71
N ALA A 57 7.12 -4.24 8.13
CA ALA A 57 8.01 -3.55 7.21
C ALA A 57 9.29 -3.07 7.91
N SER A 58 9.15 -2.47 9.09
CA SER A 58 10.26 -2.01 9.92
C SER A 58 11.21 -3.16 10.28
N GLU A 59 10.67 -4.29 10.75
CA GLU A 59 11.45 -5.49 11.10
C GLU A 59 12.23 -6.08 9.92
N ALA A 60 11.68 -5.96 8.71
CA ALA A 60 12.29 -6.42 7.47
C ALA A 60 13.23 -5.38 6.83
N GLY A 61 13.33 -4.17 7.39
CA GLY A 61 14.14 -3.07 6.85
C GLY A 61 13.58 -2.54 5.52
N LEU A 62 12.25 -2.44 5.42
CA LEU A 62 11.52 -1.92 4.27
C LEU A 62 10.98 -0.52 4.58
N LEU A 63 11.05 0.38 3.59
CA LEU A 63 10.22 1.57 3.56
C LEU A 63 8.87 1.23 2.90
N LEU A 64 7.81 1.89 3.32
CA LEU A 64 6.47 1.73 2.76
C LEU A 64 6.23 2.76 1.65
N TYR A 65 5.41 2.45 0.66
CA TYR A 65 4.96 3.45 -0.30
C TYR A 65 3.57 3.09 -0.86
N PRO A 66 2.60 4.02 -0.85
CA PRO A 66 1.25 3.71 -1.32
C PRO A 66 1.21 3.51 -2.83
N LEU A 67 0.28 2.68 -3.27
CA LEU A 67 -0.07 2.54 -4.68
C LEU A 67 -1.26 3.42 -5.05
N GLY A 68 -1.25 3.85 -6.30
CA GLY A 68 -2.31 4.66 -6.88
C GLY A 68 -2.08 6.15 -6.65
N SER A 69 -2.76 6.96 -7.46
CA SER A 69 -2.59 8.41 -7.50
C SER A 69 -3.44 9.17 -6.48
N CYS A 70 -4.40 8.51 -5.83
CA CYS A 70 -5.36 9.17 -4.95
C CYS A 70 -4.90 9.29 -3.49
N TYR A 71 -3.89 8.50 -3.11
CA TYR A 71 -3.44 8.36 -1.72
C TYR A 71 -1.92 8.44 -1.67
N ASP A 72 -1.36 9.55 -2.12
CA ASP A 72 0.08 9.75 -2.20
C ASP A 72 0.74 9.83 -0.80
N ARG A 73 2.08 9.92 -0.80
CA ARG A 73 2.88 9.99 0.43
C ARG A 73 2.48 11.16 1.32
N GLU A 74 2.23 12.33 0.74
CA GLU A 74 1.91 13.55 1.46
C GLU A 74 0.55 13.41 2.15
N TYR A 75 -0.44 12.91 1.44
CA TYR A 75 -1.77 12.61 1.95
C TYR A 75 -1.73 11.72 3.20
N LEU A 76 -0.93 10.66 3.18
CA LEU A 76 -0.82 9.73 4.33
C LEU A 76 -0.09 10.35 5.54
N ILE A 77 0.86 11.25 5.31
CA ILE A 77 1.56 11.97 6.38
C ILE A 77 0.67 13.01 7.01
N GLU A 78 -0.02 13.82 6.21
CA GLU A 78 -0.93 14.87 6.67
C GLU A 78 -2.04 14.33 7.57
N HIS A 79 -2.52 13.11 7.28
CA HIS A 79 -3.56 12.44 8.06
C HIS A 79 -3.01 11.55 9.18
N GLY A 80 -1.70 11.57 9.44
CA GLY A 80 -1.07 10.84 10.55
C GLY A 80 -1.10 9.32 10.42
N VAL A 81 -1.27 8.78 9.20
CA VAL A 81 -1.26 7.33 8.94
C VAL A 81 0.16 6.79 9.05
N PHE A 82 1.14 7.53 8.49
CA PHE A 82 2.56 7.21 8.58
C PHE A 82 3.38 8.48 8.79
N SER A 83 4.56 8.32 9.36
CA SER A 83 5.57 9.37 9.50
C SER A 83 6.54 9.38 8.32
N CYS A 84 7.23 10.50 8.14
CA CYS A 84 8.13 10.73 6.99
C CYS A 84 9.21 9.66 6.81
N ASN A 85 9.72 9.07 7.90
CA ASN A 85 10.79 8.08 7.91
C ASN A 85 10.29 6.64 7.68
N GLU A 86 8.98 6.42 7.68
CA GLU A 86 8.38 5.12 7.36
C GLU A 86 8.09 4.97 5.87
N LEU A 87 7.97 6.10 5.16
CA LEU A 87 7.65 6.14 3.75
C LEU A 87 8.88 6.36 2.88
N ALA A 88 8.94 5.69 1.74
CA ALA A 88 9.92 5.99 0.70
C ALA A 88 9.73 7.43 0.19
N SER A 89 10.82 8.06 -0.28
CA SER A 89 10.77 9.42 -0.80
C SER A 89 10.04 9.48 -2.14
N GLU A 90 9.28 10.56 -2.36
CA GLU A 90 8.82 10.92 -3.70
C GLU A 90 9.98 11.12 -4.66
N THR A 91 9.73 10.92 -5.96
CA THR A 91 10.72 11.13 -7.02
C THR A 91 10.02 11.56 -8.30
N GLU A 92 10.58 12.54 -8.99
CA GLU A 92 10.11 12.91 -10.31
C GLU A 92 10.37 11.74 -11.28
N LEU A 93 9.29 11.10 -11.73
CA LEU A 93 9.42 10.01 -12.69
C LEU A 93 9.95 10.59 -14.01
N PRO A 94 11.09 10.09 -14.53
CA PRO A 94 11.80 10.68 -15.67
C PRO A 94 11.01 10.63 -16.99
N PHE A 95 9.90 9.90 -16.98
CA PHE A 95 8.90 9.97 -18.02
C PHE A 95 7.64 10.42 -17.34
N ARG A 96 7.00 11.46 -17.89
CA ARG A 96 5.54 11.47 -17.92
C ARG A 96 5.17 10.10 -18.46
N THR A 97 4.84 9.16 -17.57
CA THR A 97 3.79 8.17 -17.82
C THR A 97 2.80 8.95 -18.66
N HIS A 98 2.64 8.55 -19.93
CA HIS A 98 1.79 9.26 -20.89
C HIS A 98 0.58 9.81 -20.15
N MET A 99 0.09 11.02 -20.43
CA MET A 99 -0.90 11.72 -19.57
C MET A 99 -2.17 10.92 -19.18
N ASP A 100 -2.33 9.68 -19.67
CA ASP A 100 -3.33 8.66 -19.36
C ASP A 100 -2.82 7.31 -18.78
N ASP A 101 -1.52 7.11 -18.48
CA ASP A 101 -1.00 5.85 -17.90
C ASP A 101 -1.28 5.80 -16.39
N ASN A 102 -2.51 5.43 -16.10
CA ASN A 102 -3.05 5.19 -14.76
C ASN A 102 -2.69 3.79 -14.23
N ASN A 103 -1.75 3.07 -14.85
CA ASN A 103 -1.36 1.76 -14.36
C ASN A 103 -0.44 1.88 -13.14
N SER A 104 -1.00 1.60 -11.96
CA SER A 104 -0.32 1.62 -10.66
C SER A 104 0.98 0.80 -10.64
N VAL A 105 0.99 -0.39 -11.27
CA VAL A 105 2.17 -1.26 -11.33
C VAL A 105 3.29 -0.65 -12.15
N ARG A 106 2.98 -0.01 -13.29
CA ARG A 106 4.01 0.66 -14.10
C ARG A 106 4.61 1.86 -13.37
N GLN A 107 3.77 2.65 -12.71
CA GLN A 107 4.21 3.77 -11.89
C GLN A 107 5.12 3.29 -10.75
N MET A 108 4.72 2.22 -10.06
CA MET A 108 5.53 1.55 -9.03
C MET A 108 6.89 1.12 -9.57
N LEU A 109 6.94 0.45 -10.73
CA LEU A 109 8.19 -0.03 -11.32
C LEU A 109 9.11 1.13 -11.71
N ALA A 110 8.56 2.21 -12.26
CA ALA A 110 9.32 3.43 -12.58
C ALA A 110 9.87 4.10 -11.32
N HIS A 111 9.06 4.19 -10.26
CA HIS A 111 9.45 4.74 -8.96
C HIS A 111 10.55 3.92 -8.29
N ALA A 112 10.42 2.58 -8.28
CA ALA A 112 11.45 1.70 -7.76
C ALA A 112 12.76 1.83 -8.54
N HIS A 113 12.67 1.96 -9.87
CA HIS A 113 13.83 2.12 -10.75
C HIS A 113 14.56 3.44 -10.51
N SER A 114 13.85 4.58 -10.43
CA SER A 114 14.49 5.89 -10.18
C SER A 114 15.19 5.96 -8.83
N LEU A 115 14.69 5.25 -7.82
CA LEU A 115 15.31 5.14 -6.50
C LEU A 115 16.38 4.06 -6.39
N ASN A 116 16.66 3.31 -7.48
CA ASN A 116 17.53 2.13 -7.46
C ASN A 116 17.18 1.17 -6.29
N ALA A 117 15.89 0.94 -6.10
CA ALA A 117 15.34 0.21 -4.96
C ALA A 117 15.00 -1.24 -5.32
N GLN A 118 15.27 -2.15 -4.37
CA GLN A 118 14.62 -3.45 -4.39
C GLN A 118 13.16 -3.25 -3.97
N TRP A 119 12.24 -3.80 -4.74
CA TRP A 119 10.81 -3.61 -4.50
C TRP A 119 10.09 -4.92 -4.26
N TYR A 120 9.04 -4.82 -3.46
CA TYR A 120 8.01 -5.81 -3.17
C TYR A 120 6.66 -5.12 -3.19
N VAL A 121 5.58 -5.86 -3.38
CA VAL A 121 4.23 -5.31 -3.44
C VAL A 121 3.23 -6.19 -2.71
N CYS A 122 2.22 -5.60 -2.07
CA CYS A 122 1.10 -6.31 -1.44
C CYS A 122 -0.23 -5.56 -1.60
N GLY A 123 -1.32 -6.25 -1.29
CA GLY A 123 -2.69 -5.77 -1.52
C GLY A 123 -3.22 -6.12 -2.92
N ASP A 124 -4.38 -5.56 -3.25
CA ASP A 124 -5.03 -5.71 -4.56
C ASP A 124 -4.50 -4.66 -5.53
N VAL A 125 -3.40 -5.02 -6.18
CA VAL A 125 -2.57 -4.09 -6.98
C VAL A 125 -3.21 -3.76 -8.33
N GLY A 126 -4.13 -4.60 -8.80
CA GLY A 126 -4.55 -4.64 -10.20
C GLY A 126 -3.40 -5.00 -11.15
N SER A 127 -3.71 -5.44 -12.37
CA SER A 127 -2.69 -5.77 -13.39
C SER A 127 -1.71 -6.89 -13.00
N GLU A 128 -2.21 -7.98 -12.40
CA GLU A 128 -1.40 -9.14 -11.99
C GLU A 128 -0.54 -9.72 -13.13
N GLU A 129 -0.97 -9.56 -14.37
CA GLU A 129 -0.26 -9.94 -15.59
C GLU A 129 1.14 -9.31 -15.68
N LEU A 130 1.33 -8.11 -15.14
CA LEU A 130 2.64 -7.45 -15.10
C LEU A 130 3.52 -7.99 -13.97
N LEU A 131 2.90 -8.48 -12.90
CA LEU A 131 3.57 -9.05 -11.73
C LEU A 131 3.86 -10.55 -11.86
N GLN A 132 3.23 -11.24 -12.81
CA GLN A 132 3.43 -12.68 -13.02
C GLN A 132 4.90 -13.06 -13.29
N HIS A 133 5.68 -12.13 -13.84
CA HIS A 133 7.11 -12.30 -14.10
C HIS A 133 7.98 -12.12 -12.84
N TYR A 134 7.38 -11.73 -11.72
CA TYR A 134 8.04 -11.45 -10.45
C TYR A 134 7.31 -12.13 -9.27
N PRO A 135 7.14 -13.47 -9.30
CA PRO A 135 6.32 -14.19 -8.32
C PRO A 135 6.80 -13.98 -6.87
N ASP A 136 8.11 -13.84 -6.66
CA ASP A 136 8.70 -13.63 -5.33
C ASP A 136 8.63 -12.18 -4.83
N ARG A 137 8.16 -11.25 -5.67
CA ARG A 137 8.03 -9.82 -5.31
C ARG A 137 6.59 -9.44 -4.98
N TYR A 138 5.61 -10.20 -5.45
CA TYR A 138 4.20 -9.97 -5.10
C TYR A 138 3.80 -10.83 -3.90
N LEU A 139 3.74 -10.19 -2.74
CA LEU A 139 3.33 -10.81 -1.48
C LEU A 139 1.80 -10.91 -1.40
N ARG A 140 1.24 -11.89 -2.11
CA ARG A 140 -0.20 -12.14 -2.13
C ARG A 140 -0.73 -12.50 -0.74
N SER A 141 -1.91 -12.00 -0.41
CA SER A 141 -2.72 -12.45 0.72
C SER A 141 -4.13 -12.77 0.24
N GLU A 142 -4.91 -13.41 1.10
CA GLU A 142 -6.32 -13.68 0.81
C GLU A 142 -7.09 -12.38 0.55
N SER A 143 -7.81 -12.33 -0.58
CA SER A 143 -8.53 -11.13 -1.01
C SER A 143 -9.61 -10.74 0.01
N GLY A 144 -9.71 -9.43 0.28
CA GLY A 144 -10.69 -8.87 1.22
C GLY A 144 -10.38 -9.09 2.71
N LYS A 145 -9.27 -9.74 3.06
CA LYS A 145 -8.87 -9.99 4.46
C LYS A 145 -7.96 -8.91 5.08
N GLY A 146 -7.49 -7.95 4.29
CA GLY A 146 -6.60 -6.90 4.77
C GLY A 146 -5.19 -7.40 5.10
N VAL A 147 -4.60 -6.86 6.16
CA VAL A 147 -3.25 -7.23 6.63
C VAL A 147 -3.33 -8.50 7.50
N THR A 148 -3.16 -9.66 6.88
CA THR A 148 -3.24 -10.97 7.56
C THR A 148 -1.90 -11.39 8.19
N SER A 149 -1.97 -12.35 9.12
CA SER A 149 -0.77 -12.99 9.71
C SER A 149 0.12 -13.67 8.67
N GLU A 150 -0.46 -14.20 7.59
CA GLU A 150 0.26 -14.74 6.45
C GLU A 150 1.06 -13.64 5.73
N LEU A 151 0.44 -12.50 5.44
CA LEU A 151 1.10 -11.36 4.79
C LEU A 151 2.25 -10.84 5.65
N ILE A 152 2.01 -10.67 6.95
CA ILE A 152 3.03 -10.26 7.93
C ILE A 152 4.22 -11.23 7.90
N SER A 153 3.96 -12.54 7.90
CA SER A 153 5.01 -13.56 7.83
C SER A 153 5.83 -13.46 6.54
N LYS A 154 5.16 -13.25 5.40
CA LYS A 154 5.84 -13.07 4.10
C LYS A 154 6.74 -11.84 4.09
N ILE A 155 6.25 -10.71 4.63
CA ILE A 155 7.04 -9.47 4.73
C ILE A 155 8.26 -9.69 5.63
N ARG A 156 8.08 -10.28 6.81
CA ARG A 156 9.17 -10.55 7.76
C ARG A 156 10.24 -11.48 7.18
N ALA A 157 9.85 -12.43 6.32
CA ALA A 157 10.79 -13.31 5.63
C ALA A 157 11.74 -12.57 4.65
N LEU A 158 11.42 -11.32 4.28
CA LEU A 158 12.29 -10.47 3.44
C LEU A 158 13.42 -9.79 4.21
N LYS A 159 13.48 -10.01 5.52
CA LYS A 159 14.62 -9.61 6.34
C LYS A 159 15.87 -10.25 5.75
N SER A 160 16.82 -9.41 5.37
CA SER A 160 18.08 -9.85 4.78
C SER A 160 18.76 -10.83 5.73
N VAL A 161 19.14 -12.01 5.23
CA VAL A 161 20.14 -12.84 5.89
C VAL A 161 21.47 -12.14 5.59
N ASP A 162 22.06 -11.52 6.59
CA ASP A 162 23.44 -11.03 6.49
C ASP A 162 24.32 -12.24 6.14
N TYR A 163 24.81 -12.31 4.90
CA TYR A 163 25.85 -13.24 4.46
C TYR A 163 27.19 -12.52 4.42
#